data_AF-A0A3D3SVC0-F1
#
_entry.id   AF-A0A3D3SVC0-F1
#
_cell.length_a   1.000
_cell.length_b   1.000
_cell.length_c   1.000
_cell.angle_alpha   90.00
_cell.angle_beta   90.00
_cell.angle_gamma   90.00
#
_symmetry.space_group_name_H-M   'P 1'
#
loop_
_entity.id
_entity.type
_entity.pdbx_description
1 polymer ?
#
loop_
_entity_poly.entity_id
_entity_poly.type
_entity_poly.pdbx_seq_one_letter_code
_entity_poly.pdbx_strand_id
1 'polypeptide(L)'
;MWRFFYTPKWFAWSILGTLTIVGSIWYSVQLDVQINEWFGRFYDMLQQALSKPGSVSINDFYAQLFDFASIAAIYIAVNVVFNGFLVNHWTFRWRQSMAEYYQDNWAHARGIEGASQRLQEDTLKFARLTENLGVGLLEAVLMLVAFLPILYGLSKNVTELPFFGPVDHALLWVSLVTALGGTALLALVGIKLPGIEYDIQKREAAYRKELVLGEDKDDRAQPDSVDFLFADVRRIHFRSYLHYFYFNLSKWSYLQVMVIVPYVALAPTIIAGAITLGIVSQTVRAFGKVAESMQYIVRNWLGIVELISVHKRL
;
A
#
# COMPACT_ATOMS: atom_id res chain seq x y z
N MET A 1 -2.18 20.29 16.11
CA MET A 1 -2.00 19.47 14.89
C MET A 1 -2.10 20.26 13.59
N TRP A 2 -3.20 20.99 13.34
CA TRP A 2 -3.49 21.61 12.02
C TRP A 2 -2.89 23.01 11.78
N ARG A 3 -2.15 23.55 12.76
CA ARG A 3 -1.55 24.90 12.71
C ARG A 3 -0.68 25.15 11.48
N PHE A 4 -0.10 24.07 10.94
CA PHE A 4 0.72 24.08 9.73
C PHE A 4 -0.01 24.65 8.50
N PHE A 5 -1.32 24.39 8.38
CA PHE A 5 -2.09 24.72 7.17
C PHE A 5 -2.60 26.17 7.13
N TYR A 6 -2.63 26.88 8.26
CA TYR A 6 -3.21 28.24 8.34
C TYR A 6 -2.28 29.29 8.95
N THR A 7 -1.12 28.92 9.51
CA THR A 7 -0.19 29.91 10.09
C THR A 7 0.70 30.53 9.01
N PRO A 8 0.84 31.88 8.95
CA PRO A 8 1.64 32.55 7.91
C PRO A 8 3.07 32.02 7.77
N LYS A 9 3.72 31.68 8.89
CA LYS A 9 5.06 31.06 8.93
C LYS A 9 5.16 29.77 8.11
N TRP A 10 4.11 28.95 8.13
CA TRP A 10 4.08 27.61 7.55
C TRP A 10 3.32 27.53 6.23
N PHE A 11 2.49 28.54 5.94
CA PHE A 11 1.53 28.54 4.85
C PHE A 11 2.12 28.23 3.48
N ALA A 12 3.26 28.87 3.14
CA ALA A 12 3.94 28.63 1.86
C ALA A 12 4.43 27.18 1.73
N TRP A 13 5.04 26.63 2.79
CA TRP A 13 5.48 25.22 2.82
C TRP A 13 4.31 24.27 2.76
N SER A 14 3.23 24.58 3.47
CA SER A 14 2.01 23.78 3.45
C SER A 14 1.44 23.70 2.04
N ILE A 15 1.13 24.83 1.41
CA ILE A 15 0.46 24.86 0.11
C ILE A 15 1.38 24.37 -1.00
N LEU A 16 2.58 24.94 -1.13
CA LEU A 16 3.48 24.57 -2.22
C LEU A 16 3.91 23.11 -2.09
N GLY A 17 4.23 22.65 -0.87
CA GLY A 17 4.59 21.25 -0.67
C GLY A 17 3.44 20.30 -0.95
N THR A 18 2.20 20.61 -0.55
CA THR A 18 1.03 19.79 -0.91
C THR A 18 0.78 19.79 -2.43
N LEU A 19 0.88 20.93 -3.10
CA LEU A 19 0.76 21.00 -4.56
C LEU A 19 1.85 20.19 -5.27
N THR A 20 3.09 20.26 -4.77
CA THR A 20 4.20 19.47 -5.28
C THR A 20 3.97 17.97 -5.09
N ILE A 21 3.49 17.53 -3.92
CA ILE A 21 3.11 16.14 -3.64
C ILE A 21 2.04 15.66 -4.64
N VAL A 22 0.96 16.42 -4.78
CA VAL A 22 -0.15 16.06 -5.68
C VAL A 22 0.34 15.99 -7.13
N GLY A 23 1.11 16.98 -7.57
CA GLY A 23 1.68 17.03 -8.92
C GLY A 23 2.66 15.90 -9.19
N SER A 24 3.51 15.53 -8.24
CA SER A 24 4.47 14.43 -8.40
C SER A 24 3.78 13.08 -8.47
N ILE A 25 2.76 12.84 -7.63
CA ILE A 25 1.97 11.61 -7.68
C ILE A 25 1.24 11.51 -9.01
N TRP A 26 0.55 12.58 -9.43
CA TRP A 26 -0.13 12.60 -10.73
C TRP A 26 0.83 12.30 -11.88
N TYR A 27 2.01 12.89 -11.88
CA TYR A 27 3.02 12.65 -12.92
C TYR A 27 3.55 11.21 -12.89
N SER A 28 3.80 10.65 -11.70
CA SER A 28 4.17 9.23 -11.55
C SER A 28 3.10 8.29 -12.13
N VAL A 29 1.81 8.59 -11.94
CA VAL A 29 0.72 7.83 -12.56
C VAL A 29 0.76 7.91 -14.09
N GLN A 30 1.09 9.07 -14.67
CA GLN A 30 1.26 9.19 -16.13
C GLN A 30 2.45 8.38 -16.64
N LEU A 31 3.53 8.29 -15.87
CA LEU A 31 4.66 7.41 -16.21
C LEU A 31 4.25 5.93 -16.14
N ASP A 32 3.43 5.54 -15.16
CA ASP A 32 2.86 4.19 -15.09
C ASP A 32 2.02 3.83 -16.34
N VAL A 33 1.24 4.80 -16.85
CA VAL A 33 0.48 4.65 -18.12
C VAL A 33 1.43 4.48 -19.29
N GLN A 34 2.45 5.33 -19.42
CA GLN A 34 3.46 5.22 -20.49
C GLN A 34 4.21 3.89 -20.46
N ILE A 35 4.57 3.41 -19.26
CA ILE A 35 5.17 2.09 -19.08
C ILE A 35 4.21 1.00 -19.55
N ASN A 36 2.91 1.12 -19.26
CA ASN A 36 1.92 0.16 -19.74
C ASN A 36 1.85 0.10 -21.27
N GLU A 37 1.75 1.26 -21.91
CA GLU A 37 1.73 1.34 -23.36
C GLU A 37 3.01 0.77 -23.98
N TRP A 38 4.16 1.10 -23.39
CA TRP A 38 5.46 0.57 -23.78
C TRP A 38 5.50 -0.95 -23.72
N PHE A 39 5.00 -1.56 -22.64
CA PHE A 39 4.94 -3.02 -22.54
C PHE A 39 4.10 -3.62 -23.66
N GLY A 40 2.98 -3.00 -24.06
CA GLY A 40 2.23 -3.49 -25.22
C GLY A 40 3.05 -3.49 -26.51
N ARG A 41 3.65 -2.35 -26.85
CA ARG A 41 4.50 -2.23 -28.06
C ARG A 41 5.68 -3.20 -28.03
N PHE A 42 6.33 -3.32 -26.88
CA PHE A 42 7.48 -4.20 -26.70
C PHE A 42 7.11 -5.68 -26.87
N TYR A 43 6.00 -6.13 -26.29
CA TYR A 43 5.56 -7.51 -26.42
C TYR A 43 5.06 -7.85 -27.83
N ASP A 44 4.44 -6.91 -28.54
CA ASP A 44 4.10 -7.09 -29.96
C ASP A 44 5.36 -7.22 -30.82
N MET A 45 6.35 -6.35 -30.60
CA MET A 45 7.65 -6.43 -31.27
C MET A 45 8.37 -7.75 -30.96
N LEU A 46 8.33 -8.20 -29.70
CA LEU A 46 8.93 -9.46 -29.29
C LEU A 46 8.24 -10.65 -29.97
N GLN A 47 6.91 -10.66 -30.02
CA GLN A 47 6.15 -11.68 -30.74
C GLN A 47 6.52 -11.71 -32.22
N GLN A 48 6.64 -10.54 -32.86
CA GLN A 48 7.02 -10.42 -34.26
C GLN A 48 8.43 -10.97 -34.52
N ALA A 49 9.42 -10.56 -33.71
CA ALA A 49 10.81 -10.99 -33.83
C ALA A 49 10.97 -12.51 -33.67
N LEU A 50 10.24 -13.12 -32.72
CA LEU A 50 10.29 -14.56 -32.46
C LEU A 50 9.51 -15.38 -33.51
N SER A 51 8.41 -14.84 -34.05
CA SER A 51 7.58 -15.56 -35.02
C SER A 51 8.16 -15.51 -36.43
N LYS A 52 8.89 -14.44 -36.77
CA LYS A 52 9.48 -14.21 -38.10
C LYS A 52 10.92 -13.74 -37.95
N PRO A 53 11.92 -14.64 -38.01
CA PRO A 53 13.33 -14.27 -37.89
C PRO A 53 13.72 -13.17 -38.90
N GLY A 54 14.42 -12.14 -38.42
CA GLY A 54 14.85 -10.99 -39.23
C GLY A 54 13.79 -9.93 -39.52
N SER A 55 12.56 -10.08 -38.99
CA SER A 55 11.49 -9.09 -39.18
C SER A 55 11.62 -7.83 -38.32
N VAL A 56 12.49 -7.86 -37.31
CA VAL A 56 12.77 -6.73 -36.41
C VAL A 56 14.27 -6.49 -36.43
N SER A 57 14.68 -5.24 -36.67
CA SER A 57 16.09 -4.84 -36.60
C SER A 57 16.57 -4.83 -35.15
N ILE A 58 17.84 -5.18 -34.93
CA ILE A 58 18.48 -5.05 -33.62
C ILE A 58 18.46 -3.59 -33.13
N ASN A 59 18.52 -2.62 -34.06
CA ASN A 59 18.46 -1.21 -33.72
C ASN A 59 17.08 -0.80 -33.19
N ASP A 60 15.99 -1.31 -33.79
CA ASP A 60 14.62 -1.05 -33.33
C ASP A 60 14.40 -1.68 -31.94
N PHE A 61 14.97 -2.86 -31.72
CA PHE A 61 14.91 -3.53 -30.42
C PHE A 61 15.63 -2.72 -29.33
N TYR A 62 16.85 -2.25 -29.60
CA TYR A 62 17.58 -1.39 -28.66
C TYR A 62 16.93 -0.01 -28.46
N ALA A 63 16.32 0.55 -29.50
CA ALA A 63 15.55 1.79 -29.39
C ALA A 63 14.39 1.62 -28.39
N GLN A 64 13.63 0.52 -28.48
CA GLN A 64 12.58 0.25 -27.49
C GLN A 64 13.13 0.11 -26.06
N LEU A 65 14.27 -0.56 -25.86
CA LEU A 65 14.89 -0.65 -24.54
C LEU A 65 15.36 0.72 -24.02
N PHE A 66 15.87 1.57 -24.90
CA PHE A 66 16.29 2.92 -24.55
C PHE A 66 15.09 3.83 -24.22
N ASP A 67 13.98 3.68 -24.92
CA ASP A 67 12.73 4.36 -24.60
C ASP A 67 12.25 4.00 -23.18
N PHE A 68 12.29 2.71 -22.82
CA PHE A 68 11.98 2.27 -21.46
C PHE A 68 12.96 2.85 -20.43
N ALA A 69 14.26 2.78 -20.71
CA ALA A 69 15.29 3.32 -19.82
C ALA A 69 15.08 4.82 -19.58
N SER A 70 14.66 5.56 -20.59
CA SER A 70 14.34 6.99 -20.50
C SER A 70 13.14 7.25 -19.58
N ILE A 71 12.05 6.50 -19.75
CA ILE A 71 10.87 6.58 -18.88
C ILE A 71 11.23 6.21 -17.44
N ALA A 72 12.00 5.13 -17.25
CA ALA A 72 12.43 4.66 -15.94
C ALA A 72 13.37 5.67 -15.24
N ALA A 73 14.27 6.31 -15.97
CA ALA A 73 15.15 7.35 -15.44
C ALA A 73 14.35 8.56 -14.92
N ILE A 74 13.34 9.00 -15.68
CA ILE A 74 12.42 10.07 -15.27
C ILE A 74 11.63 9.64 -14.03
N TYR A 75 11.10 8.41 -14.02
CA TYR A 75 10.37 7.86 -12.88
C TYR A 75 11.21 7.85 -11.59
N ILE A 76 12.48 7.44 -11.69
CA ILE A 76 13.43 7.46 -10.58
C ILE A 76 13.70 8.89 -10.14
N ALA A 77 13.98 9.81 -11.07
CA ALA A 77 14.24 11.21 -10.74
C ALA A 77 13.06 11.85 -10.00
N VAL A 78 11.83 11.60 -10.48
CA VAL A 78 10.60 12.10 -9.84
C VAL A 78 10.46 11.54 -8.42
N ASN A 79 10.60 10.22 -8.26
CA ASN A 79 10.46 9.60 -6.94
C ASN A 79 11.56 10.02 -5.97
N VAL A 80 12.81 10.13 -6.40
CA VAL A 80 13.93 10.51 -5.51
C VAL A 80 13.82 11.98 -5.10
N VAL A 81 13.57 12.89 -6.06
CA VAL A 81 13.54 14.34 -5.79
C VAL A 81 12.26 14.73 -5.05
N PHE A 82 11.10 14.28 -5.52
CA PHE A 82 9.83 14.71 -4.94
C PHE A 82 9.50 13.87 -3.70
N ASN A 83 9.27 12.56 -3.86
CA ASN A 83 8.89 11.67 -2.74
C ASN A 83 10.03 11.51 -1.72
N GLY A 84 11.27 11.31 -2.18
CA GLY A 84 12.42 11.04 -1.31
C GLY A 84 12.96 12.28 -0.58
N PHE A 85 12.85 13.48 -1.16
CA PHE A 85 13.41 14.69 -0.55
C PHE A 85 12.33 15.67 -0.12
N LEU A 86 11.49 16.16 -1.05
CA LEU A 86 10.54 17.24 -0.74
C LEU A 86 9.41 16.80 0.21
N VAL A 87 8.86 15.60 0.04
CA VAL A 87 7.83 15.08 0.94
C VAL A 87 8.37 14.87 2.35
N ASN A 88 9.58 14.30 2.48
CA ASN A 88 10.25 14.16 3.77
C ASN A 88 10.46 15.51 4.48
N HIS A 89 10.84 16.56 3.74
CA HIS A 89 10.97 17.91 4.30
C HIS A 89 9.62 18.48 4.70
N TRP A 90 8.58 18.31 3.87
CA TRP A 90 7.23 18.74 4.17
C TRP A 90 6.70 18.10 5.45
N THR A 91 6.82 16.78 5.58
CA THR A 91 6.41 16.01 6.77
C THR A 91 7.16 16.46 8.02
N PHE A 92 8.46 16.74 7.90
CA PHE A 92 9.25 17.28 9.01
C PHE A 92 8.80 18.69 9.42
N ARG A 93 8.53 19.60 8.47
CA ARG A 93 8.03 20.95 8.78
C ARG A 93 6.64 20.90 9.41
N TRP A 94 5.79 19.97 8.99
CA TRP A 94 4.52 19.74 9.65
C TRP A 94 4.71 19.28 11.10
N ARG A 95 5.62 18.31 11.34
CA ARG A 95 6.01 17.92 12.70
C ARG A 95 6.54 19.10 13.52
N GLN A 96 7.40 19.93 12.93
CA GLN A 96 7.94 21.11 13.61
C GLN A 96 6.82 22.08 14.02
N SER A 97 5.84 22.33 13.14
CA SER A 97 4.66 23.13 13.46
C SER A 97 3.86 22.56 14.64
N MET A 98 3.73 21.23 14.73
CA MET A 98 3.06 20.59 15.85
C MET A 98 3.87 20.74 17.13
N ALA A 99 5.19 20.54 17.07
CA ALA A 99 6.07 20.67 18.22
C ALA A 99 6.04 22.09 18.81
N GLU A 100 6.14 23.11 17.96
CA GLU A 100 6.04 24.53 18.37
C GLU A 100 4.71 24.81 19.09
N TYR A 101 3.58 24.32 18.56
CA TYR A 101 2.28 24.49 19.21
C TYR A 101 2.21 23.88 20.61
N TYR A 102 2.70 22.65 20.80
CA TYR A 102 2.67 22.01 22.11
C TYR A 102 3.67 22.62 23.09
N GLN A 103 4.81 23.15 22.61
CA GLN A 103 5.76 23.90 23.42
C GLN A 103 5.17 25.25 23.89
N ASP A 104 4.49 25.98 23.00
CA ASP A 104 3.77 27.22 23.35
C ASP A 104 2.70 26.97 24.43
N ASN A 105 2.12 25.77 24.45
CA ASN A 105 1.06 25.36 25.40
C ASN A 105 1.57 24.41 26.49
N TRP A 106 2.88 24.37 26.74
CA TRP A 106 3.50 23.37 27.62
C TRP A 106 2.96 23.40 29.04
N ALA A 107 2.61 24.58 29.55
CA ALA A 107 2.04 24.73 30.89
C ALA A 107 0.75 23.92 31.08
N HIS A 108 -0.06 23.78 30.03
CA HIS A 108 -1.26 22.96 30.02
C HIS A 108 -0.94 21.49 29.69
N ALA A 109 -0.11 21.26 28.67
CA ALA A 109 0.20 19.92 28.19
C ALA A 109 0.97 19.07 29.21
N ARG A 110 1.86 19.67 30.02
CA ARG A 110 2.72 18.94 30.97
C ARG A 110 1.98 18.17 32.06
N GLY A 111 0.71 18.50 32.30
CA GLY A 111 -0.15 17.78 33.26
C GLY A 111 -0.69 16.45 32.73
N ILE A 112 -0.52 16.19 31.43
CA ILE A 112 -0.96 14.95 30.79
C ILE A 112 0.13 13.88 30.95
N GLU A 113 -0.27 12.67 31.33
CA GLU A 113 0.64 11.54 31.47
C GLU A 113 1.43 11.28 30.17
N GLY A 114 2.75 11.28 30.29
CA GLY A 114 3.66 11.05 29.16
C GLY A 114 3.72 12.20 28.16
N ALA A 115 3.37 13.45 28.53
CA ALA A 115 3.32 14.60 27.63
C ALA A 115 4.60 14.79 26.78
N SER A 116 5.79 14.62 27.37
CA SER A 116 7.06 14.70 26.65
C SER A 116 7.22 13.59 25.60
N GLN A 117 6.86 12.36 25.96
CA GLN A 117 6.90 11.21 25.04
C GLN A 117 5.89 11.38 23.90
N ARG A 118 4.65 11.80 24.18
CA ARG A 118 3.64 12.07 23.14
C ARG A 118 4.10 13.17 22.20
N LEU A 119 4.64 14.26 22.74
CA LEU A 119 5.21 15.34 21.93
C LEU A 119 6.32 14.85 21.00
N GLN A 120 7.20 13.97 21.48
CA GLN A 120 8.32 13.46 20.69
C GLN A 120 7.90 12.39 19.67
N GLU A 121 7.20 11.36 20.12
CA GLU A 121 6.89 10.13 19.38
C GLU A 121 5.59 10.26 18.59
N ASP A 122 4.51 10.68 19.24
CA ASP A 122 3.18 10.68 18.62
C ASP A 122 3.07 11.74 17.52
N THR A 123 3.69 12.91 17.69
CA THR A 123 3.71 13.93 16.61
C THR A 123 4.47 13.45 15.37
N LEU A 124 5.54 12.66 15.56
CA LEU A 124 6.29 12.07 14.45
C LEU A 124 5.47 10.99 13.75
N LYS A 125 4.87 10.08 14.53
CA LYS A 125 4.02 9.00 14.02
C LYS A 125 2.83 9.58 13.27
N PHE A 126 2.16 10.58 13.85
CA PHE A 126 1.02 11.25 13.21
C PHE A 126 1.38 11.85 11.87
N ALA A 127 2.47 12.63 11.79
CA ALA A 127 2.90 13.26 10.55
C ALA A 127 3.19 12.20 9.46
N ARG A 128 3.99 11.18 9.79
CA ARG A 128 4.39 10.13 8.84
C ARG A 128 3.23 9.24 8.40
N LEU A 129 2.39 8.81 9.34
CA LEU A 129 1.23 7.97 9.02
C LEU A 129 0.23 8.73 8.17
N THR A 130 -0.06 9.98 8.51
CA THR A 130 -1.01 10.79 7.73
C THR A 130 -0.49 11.06 6.32
N GLU A 131 0.79 11.36 6.18
CA GLU A 131 1.40 11.58 4.87
C GLU A 131 1.43 10.28 4.05
N ASN A 132 2.00 9.18 4.56
CA ASN A 132 2.04 7.90 3.83
C ASN A 132 0.64 7.42 3.41
N LEU A 133 -0.34 7.49 4.32
CA LEU A 133 -1.71 7.08 4.04
C LEU A 133 -2.41 8.04 3.06
N GLY A 134 -2.16 9.34 3.19
CA GLY A 134 -2.73 10.35 2.29
C GLY A 134 -2.17 10.24 0.87
N VAL A 135 -0.85 10.13 0.75
CA VAL A 135 -0.13 9.96 -0.52
C VAL A 135 -0.57 8.67 -1.21
N GLY A 136 -0.56 7.54 -0.49
CA GLY A 136 -0.97 6.26 -1.07
C GLY A 136 -2.44 6.22 -1.46
N LEU A 137 -3.34 6.86 -0.69
CA LEU A 137 -4.74 6.95 -1.04
C LEU A 137 -4.95 7.78 -2.31
N LEU A 138 -4.27 8.93 -2.40
CA LEU A 138 -4.31 9.78 -3.58
C LEU A 138 -3.77 9.05 -4.81
N GLU A 139 -2.65 8.35 -4.67
CA GLU A 139 -2.08 7.51 -5.72
C GLU A 139 -3.08 6.43 -6.17
N ALA A 140 -3.67 5.69 -5.25
CA ALA A 140 -4.68 4.67 -5.58
C ALA A 140 -5.88 5.25 -6.34
N VAL A 141 -6.37 6.43 -5.94
CA VAL A 141 -7.47 7.11 -6.65
C VAL A 141 -7.04 7.53 -8.05
N LEU A 142 -5.87 8.17 -8.20
CA LEU A 142 -5.36 8.61 -9.50
C LEU A 142 -5.07 7.43 -10.43
N MET A 143 -4.56 6.33 -9.89
CA MET A 143 -4.36 5.08 -10.62
C MET A 143 -5.68 4.51 -11.12
N LEU A 144 -6.74 4.50 -10.31
CA LEU A 144 -8.08 4.08 -10.77
C LEU A 144 -8.60 5.00 -11.88
N VAL A 145 -8.46 6.32 -11.72
CA VAL A 145 -8.89 7.30 -12.74
C VAL A 145 -8.15 7.10 -14.05
N ALA A 146 -6.85 6.77 -14.01
CA ALA A 146 -6.04 6.55 -15.21
C ALA A 146 -6.28 5.16 -15.85
N PHE A 147 -6.33 4.11 -15.05
CA PHE A 147 -6.35 2.73 -15.55
C PHE A 147 -7.74 2.14 -15.78
N LEU A 148 -8.81 2.65 -15.15
CA LEU A 148 -10.17 2.19 -15.45
C LEU A 148 -10.57 2.49 -16.91
N PRO A 149 -10.34 3.70 -17.47
CA PRO A 149 -10.62 3.95 -18.89
C PRO A 149 -9.77 3.10 -19.84
N ILE A 150 -8.50 2.88 -19.50
CA ILE A 150 -7.60 2.01 -20.28
C ILE A 150 -8.14 0.58 -20.28
N LEU A 151 -8.47 0.04 -19.10
CA LEU A 151 -9.02 -1.30 -18.96
C LEU A 151 -10.39 -1.43 -19.64
N TYR A 152 -11.24 -0.40 -19.56
CA TYR A 152 -12.52 -0.32 -20.28
C TYR A 152 -12.32 -0.44 -21.79
N GLY A 153 -11.35 0.32 -22.33
CA GLY A 153 -11.00 0.29 -23.76
C GLY A 153 -10.46 -1.06 -24.21
N LEU A 154 -9.50 -1.62 -23.46
CA LEU A 154 -8.93 -2.94 -23.74
C LEU A 154 -9.96 -4.06 -23.64
N SER A 155 -10.93 -3.93 -22.73
CA SER A 155 -12.00 -4.92 -22.54
C SER A 155 -12.96 -5.02 -23.72
N LYS A 156 -12.98 -4.07 -24.66
CA LYS A 156 -13.76 -4.21 -25.90
C LYS A 156 -13.29 -5.39 -26.76
N ASN A 157 -12.04 -5.81 -26.58
CA ASN A 157 -11.51 -6.97 -27.27
C ASN A 157 -11.95 -8.30 -26.63
N VAL A 158 -12.57 -8.26 -25.45
CA VAL A 158 -13.03 -9.43 -24.70
C VAL A 158 -14.55 -9.51 -24.83
N THR A 159 -15.01 -10.29 -25.80
CA THR A 159 -16.44 -10.45 -26.09
C THR A 159 -17.11 -11.53 -25.25
N GLU A 160 -16.36 -12.48 -24.70
CA GLU A 160 -16.88 -13.59 -23.91
C GLU A 160 -15.96 -13.94 -22.73
N LEU A 161 -16.57 -14.32 -21.61
CA LEU A 161 -15.87 -14.89 -20.46
C LEU A 161 -15.99 -16.42 -20.46
N PRO A 162 -14.95 -17.14 -20.00
CA PRO A 162 -15.08 -18.58 -19.80
C PRO A 162 -16.22 -18.84 -18.80
N PHE A 163 -17.06 -19.84 -19.08
CA PHE A 163 -18.19 -20.28 -18.25
C PHE A 163 -19.39 -19.32 -18.14
N PHE A 164 -19.24 -18.02 -18.41
CA PHE A 164 -20.32 -17.02 -18.30
C PHE A 164 -20.86 -16.52 -19.64
N GLY A 165 -20.14 -16.74 -20.75
CA GLY A 165 -20.57 -16.31 -22.08
C GLY A 165 -20.34 -14.81 -22.32
N PRO A 166 -21.10 -14.18 -23.23
CA PRO A 166 -20.88 -12.79 -23.63
C PRO A 166 -21.16 -11.79 -22.51
N VAL A 167 -20.16 -10.98 -22.16
CA VAL A 167 -20.27 -9.95 -21.12
C VAL A 167 -19.54 -8.69 -21.57
N ASP A 168 -20.30 -7.61 -21.75
CA ASP A 168 -19.71 -6.31 -22.10
C ASP A 168 -18.79 -5.81 -20.97
N HIS A 169 -17.60 -5.35 -21.37
CA HIS A 169 -16.57 -4.84 -20.47
C HIS A 169 -16.22 -5.82 -19.34
N ALA A 170 -16.21 -7.12 -19.65
CA ALA A 170 -15.94 -8.24 -18.76
C ALA A 170 -14.78 -7.99 -17.76
N LEU A 171 -13.67 -7.41 -18.20
CA LEU A 171 -12.48 -7.23 -17.35
C LEU A 171 -12.70 -6.24 -16.20
N LEU A 172 -13.61 -5.27 -16.35
CA LEU A 172 -13.98 -4.37 -15.26
C LEU A 172 -14.73 -5.12 -14.16
N TRP A 173 -15.69 -5.95 -14.55
CA TRP A 173 -16.45 -6.77 -13.61
C TRP A 173 -15.56 -7.79 -12.91
N VAL A 174 -14.68 -8.47 -13.67
CA VAL A 174 -13.74 -9.43 -13.11
C VAL A 174 -12.79 -8.75 -12.12
N SER A 175 -12.24 -7.57 -12.45
CA SER A 175 -11.33 -6.84 -11.54
C SER A 175 -12.04 -6.39 -10.27
N LEU A 176 -13.25 -5.85 -10.40
CA LEU A 176 -14.08 -5.43 -9.27
C LEU A 176 -14.41 -6.60 -8.33
N VAL A 177 -14.97 -7.68 -8.87
CA VAL A 177 -15.42 -8.84 -8.08
C VAL A 177 -14.25 -9.52 -7.39
N THR A 178 -13.13 -9.70 -8.09
CA THR A 178 -11.96 -10.38 -7.51
C THR A 178 -11.21 -9.52 -6.50
N ALA A 179 -11.14 -8.19 -6.70
CA ALA A 179 -10.54 -7.27 -5.72
C ALA A 179 -11.40 -7.15 -4.45
N LEU A 180 -12.71 -6.93 -4.61
CA LEU A 180 -13.63 -6.82 -3.46
C LEU A 180 -13.83 -8.17 -2.76
N GLY A 181 -13.97 -9.26 -3.52
CA GLY A 181 -14.11 -10.61 -2.98
C GLY A 181 -12.88 -11.04 -2.19
N GLY A 182 -11.67 -10.79 -2.72
CA GLY A 182 -10.42 -11.03 -1.99
C GLY A 182 -10.30 -10.20 -0.72
N THR A 183 -10.68 -8.93 -0.80
CA THR A 183 -10.75 -8.04 0.35
C THR A 183 -11.67 -8.59 1.45
N ALA A 184 -12.89 -8.98 1.08
CA ALA A 184 -13.86 -9.55 2.01
C ALA A 184 -13.36 -10.87 2.61
N LEU A 185 -12.76 -11.74 1.79
CA LEU A 185 -12.15 -12.99 2.25
C LEU A 185 -11.07 -12.73 3.31
N LEU A 186 -10.13 -11.81 3.05
CA LEU A 186 -9.06 -11.48 3.99
C LEU A 186 -9.59 -10.84 5.28
N ALA A 187 -10.61 -10.00 5.18
CA ALA A 187 -11.27 -9.42 6.34
C ALA A 187 -11.94 -10.50 7.22
N LEU A 188 -12.64 -11.46 6.60
CA LEU A 188 -13.29 -12.57 7.30
C LEU A 188 -12.27 -13.48 8.00
N VAL A 189 -11.19 -13.83 7.32
CA VAL A 189 -10.12 -14.69 7.87
C VAL A 189 -9.35 -13.95 8.99
N GLY A 190 -9.14 -12.64 8.82
CA GLY A 190 -8.36 -11.80 9.75
C GLY A 190 -9.15 -11.27 10.96
N ILE A 191 -10.46 -11.47 11.05
CA ILE A 191 -11.33 -10.81 12.04
C ILE A 191 -10.91 -11.02 13.51
N LYS A 192 -10.25 -12.14 13.82
CA LYS A 192 -9.80 -12.49 15.18
C LYS A 192 -8.41 -11.93 15.53
N LEU A 193 -7.60 -11.51 14.55
CA LEU A 193 -6.22 -11.07 14.77
C LEU A 193 -6.12 -9.86 15.72
N PRO A 194 -6.95 -8.81 15.62
CA PRO A 194 -6.87 -7.68 16.55
C PRO A 194 -7.09 -8.06 18.02
N GLY A 195 -8.02 -9.00 18.27
CA GLY A 195 -8.27 -9.51 19.63
C GLY A 195 -7.09 -10.30 20.19
N ILE A 196 -6.42 -11.10 19.33
CA ILE A 196 -5.22 -11.84 19.73
C ILE A 196 -4.07 -10.88 20.03
N GLU A 197 -3.86 -9.86 19.22
CA GLU A 197 -2.80 -8.87 19.45
C GLU A 197 -3.01 -8.12 20.77
N TYR A 198 -4.25 -7.76 21.08
CA TYR A 198 -4.61 -7.19 22.39
C TYR A 198 -4.29 -8.14 23.54
N ASP A 199 -4.65 -9.42 23.41
CA ASP A 199 -4.34 -10.43 24.43
C ASP A 199 -2.83 -10.65 24.60
N ILE A 200 -2.03 -10.57 23.52
CA ILE A 200 -0.56 -10.59 23.58
C ILE A 200 -0.07 -9.41 24.41
N GLN A 201 -0.44 -8.19 24.04
CA GLN A 201 0.00 -6.98 24.75
C GLN A 201 -0.36 -7.02 26.24
N LYS A 202 -1.57 -7.51 26.58
CA LYS A 202 -2.01 -7.65 27.97
C LYS A 202 -1.15 -8.62 28.77
N ARG A 203 -0.84 -9.80 28.20
CA ARG A 203 -0.06 -10.85 28.88
C ARG A 203 1.43 -10.49 28.98
N GLU A 204 2.00 -9.93 27.91
CA GLU A 204 3.37 -9.39 27.90
C GLU A 204 3.54 -8.25 28.91
N ALA A 205 2.55 -7.35 29.02
CA ALA A 205 2.59 -6.29 30.01
C ALA A 205 2.53 -6.80 31.45
N ALA A 206 1.74 -7.85 31.72
CA ALA A 206 1.69 -8.48 33.04
C ALA A 206 3.03 -9.14 33.40
N TYR A 207 3.61 -9.89 32.46
CA TYR A 207 4.93 -10.49 32.61
C TYR A 207 6.01 -9.43 32.87
N ARG A 208 6.08 -8.39 32.03
CA ARG A 208 7.02 -7.26 32.19
C ARG A 208 6.86 -6.56 33.53
N LYS A 209 5.61 -6.35 33.98
CA LYS A 209 5.34 -5.70 35.27
C LYS A 209 5.92 -6.49 36.44
N GLU A 210 5.81 -7.81 36.43
CA GLU A 210 6.37 -8.65 37.50
C GLU A 210 7.90 -8.57 37.52
N LEU A 211 8.55 -8.56 36.35
CA LEU A 211 10.00 -8.39 36.25
C LEU A 211 10.48 -7.02 36.77
N VAL A 212 9.82 -5.94 36.36
CA VAL A 212 10.16 -4.57 36.83
C VAL A 212 10.00 -4.47 38.36
N LEU A 213 8.96 -5.09 38.93
CA LEU A 213 8.81 -5.13 40.38
C LEU A 213 9.93 -5.95 41.07
N GLY A 214 10.48 -6.96 40.40
CA GLY A 214 11.63 -7.74 40.85
C GLY A 214 12.96 -7.00 40.77
N GLU A 215 13.06 -5.88 40.03
CA GLU A 215 14.26 -5.03 40.04
C GLU A 215 14.42 -4.29 41.38
N ASP A 216 13.30 -3.89 41.99
CA ASP A 216 13.26 -3.07 43.21
C ASP A 216 12.97 -3.89 44.49
N LYS A 217 12.50 -5.14 44.38
CA LYS A 217 12.04 -5.94 45.52
C LYS A 217 12.46 -7.42 45.43
N ASP A 218 13.17 -7.88 46.46
CA ASP A 218 13.66 -9.27 46.57
C ASP A 218 12.54 -10.32 46.69
N ASP A 219 11.32 -9.92 47.07
CA ASP A 219 10.16 -10.81 47.18
C ASP A 219 9.35 -10.95 45.87
N ARG A 220 9.79 -10.28 44.79
CA ARG A 220 9.14 -10.29 43.47
C ARG A 220 9.99 -11.01 42.43
N ALA A 221 9.38 -11.26 41.26
CA ALA A 221 10.00 -12.04 40.17
C ALA A 221 10.49 -13.43 40.62
N GLN A 222 9.81 -14.03 41.59
CA GLN A 222 10.08 -15.38 42.04
C GLN A 222 9.87 -16.38 40.89
N PRO A 223 10.71 -17.42 40.74
CA PRO A 223 10.68 -18.33 39.60
C PRO A 223 9.28 -18.84 39.26
N ASP A 224 8.51 -19.29 40.25
CA ASP A 224 7.15 -19.82 40.06
C ASP A 224 6.18 -18.78 39.47
N SER A 225 6.28 -17.52 39.92
CA SER A 225 5.42 -16.43 39.45
C SER A 225 5.75 -16.00 38.02
N VAL A 226 7.05 -15.95 37.70
CA VAL A 226 7.57 -15.59 36.38
C VAL A 226 7.24 -16.70 35.38
N ASP A 227 7.42 -17.97 35.76
CA ASP A 227 7.09 -19.12 34.93
C ASP A 227 5.59 -19.23 34.65
N PHE A 228 4.75 -18.95 35.65
CA PHE A 228 3.30 -18.91 35.47
C PHE A 228 2.88 -17.84 34.45
N LEU A 229 3.37 -16.61 34.59
CA LEU A 229 3.07 -15.51 33.67
C LEU A 229 3.62 -15.78 32.27
N PHE A 230 4.83 -16.32 32.18
CA PHE A 230 5.46 -16.66 30.91
C PHE A 230 4.75 -17.83 30.21
N ALA A 231 4.17 -18.78 30.94
CA ALA A 231 3.34 -19.82 30.36
C ALA A 231 2.09 -19.24 29.67
N ASP A 232 1.49 -18.19 30.24
CA ASP A 232 0.36 -17.50 29.61
C ASP A 232 0.78 -16.68 28.38
N VAL A 233 1.94 -16.02 28.40
CA VAL A 233 2.56 -15.40 27.23
C VAL A 233 2.76 -16.44 26.13
N ARG A 234 3.35 -17.59 26.46
CA ARG A 234 3.58 -18.68 25.52
C ARG A 234 2.29 -19.20 24.88
N ARG A 235 1.24 -19.41 25.68
CA ARG A 235 -0.07 -19.89 25.19
C ARG A 235 -0.70 -18.93 24.19
N ILE A 236 -0.64 -17.61 24.43
CA ILE A 236 -1.22 -16.65 23.50
C ILE A 236 -0.42 -16.57 22.19
N HIS A 237 0.91 -16.66 22.26
CA HIS A 237 1.75 -16.70 21.06
C HIS A 237 1.49 -17.93 20.21
N PHE A 238 1.34 -19.12 20.80
CA PHE A 238 0.97 -20.32 20.03
C PHE A 238 -0.39 -20.17 19.34
N ARG A 239 -1.39 -19.59 20.02
CA ARG A 239 -2.69 -19.29 19.40
C ARG A 239 -2.53 -18.28 18.26
N SER A 240 -1.69 -17.26 18.45
CA SER A 240 -1.37 -16.25 17.44
C SER A 240 -0.74 -16.87 16.21
N TYR A 241 0.25 -17.73 16.37
CA TYR A 241 0.91 -18.42 15.26
C TYR A 241 -0.08 -19.20 14.39
N LEU A 242 -1.04 -19.90 15.00
CA LEU A 242 -2.07 -20.61 14.23
C LEU A 242 -2.96 -19.63 13.44
N HIS A 243 -3.33 -18.49 14.03
CA HIS A 243 -4.19 -17.51 13.37
C HIS A 243 -3.47 -16.78 12.24
N TYR A 244 -2.20 -16.42 12.44
CA TYR A 244 -1.36 -15.86 11.40
C TYR A 244 -1.03 -16.89 10.32
N PHE A 245 -0.90 -18.18 10.65
CA PHE A 245 -0.62 -19.22 9.66
C PHE A 245 -1.71 -19.30 8.60
N TYR A 246 -2.97 -19.50 8.99
CA TYR A 246 -4.05 -19.60 7.99
C TYR A 246 -4.36 -18.24 7.34
N PHE A 247 -4.20 -17.12 8.06
CA PHE A 247 -4.35 -15.78 7.45
C PHE A 247 -3.31 -15.54 6.36
N ASN A 248 -2.04 -15.84 6.63
CA ASN A 248 -0.97 -15.70 5.66
C ASN A 248 -1.16 -16.67 4.49
N LEU A 249 -1.60 -17.91 4.76
CA LEU A 249 -1.95 -18.85 3.70
C LEU A 249 -3.02 -18.25 2.77
N SER A 250 -4.14 -17.76 3.33
CA SER A 250 -5.20 -17.10 2.54
C SER A 250 -4.69 -15.87 1.79
N LYS A 251 -3.88 -15.01 2.43
CA LYS A 251 -3.28 -13.81 1.83
C LYS A 251 -2.42 -14.16 0.62
N TRP A 252 -1.47 -15.07 0.78
CA TRP A 252 -0.55 -15.44 -0.30
C TRP A 252 -1.24 -16.23 -1.41
N SER A 253 -2.17 -17.13 -1.07
CA SER A 253 -3.00 -17.81 -2.07
C SER A 253 -3.82 -16.82 -2.89
N TYR A 254 -4.45 -15.84 -2.24
CA TYR A 254 -5.21 -14.80 -2.92
C TYR A 254 -4.33 -14.00 -3.89
N LEU A 255 -3.18 -13.50 -3.43
CA LEU A 255 -2.26 -12.73 -4.26
C LEU A 255 -1.79 -13.54 -5.48
N GLN A 256 -1.52 -14.84 -5.32
CA GLN A 256 -1.11 -15.69 -6.42
C GLN A 256 -2.24 -15.99 -7.41
N VAL A 257 -3.47 -16.17 -6.93
CA VAL A 257 -4.66 -16.32 -7.79
C VAL A 257 -4.85 -15.08 -8.64
N MET A 258 -4.72 -13.88 -8.06
CA MET A 258 -4.87 -12.61 -8.78
C MET A 258 -3.93 -12.44 -9.97
N VAL A 259 -2.75 -13.07 -9.95
CA VAL A 259 -1.82 -13.07 -11.09
C VAL A 259 -2.42 -13.77 -12.32
N ILE A 260 -3.21 -14.83 -12.10
CA ILE A 260 -3.74 -15.69 -13.18
C ILE A 260 -5.14 -15.27 -13.62
N VAL A 261 -5.93 -14.62 -12.75
CA VAL A 261 -7.29 -14.14 -13.05
C VAL A 261 -7.43 -13.43 -14.41
N PRO A 262 -6.61 -12.43 -14.78
CA PRO A 262 -6.77 -11.76 -16.07
C PRO A 262 -6.49 -12.71 -17.25
N TYR A 263 -5.57 -13.66 -17.12
CA TYR A 263 -5.32 -14.66 -18.16
C TYR A 263 -6.49 -15.62 -18.34
N VAL A 264 -7.14 -16.04 -17.24
CA VAL A 264 -8.35 -16.87 -17.31
C VAL A 264 -9.46 -16.10 -18.00
N ALA A 265 -9.69 -14.84 -17.62
CA ALA A 265 -10.70 -13.99 -18.25
C ALA A 265 -10.44 -13.79 -19.75
N LEU A 266 -9.17 -13.66 -20.15
CA LEU A 266 -8.75 -13.50 -21.54
C LEU A 266 -8.65 -14.81 -22.33
N ALA A 267 -8.75 -15.98 -21.68
CA ALA A 267 -8.40 -17.25 -22.30
C ALA A 267 -9.15 -17.53 -23.62
N PRO A 268 -10.48 -17.34 -23.72
CA PRO A 268 -11.18 -17.57 -24.99
C PRO A 268 -10.68 -16.65 -26.11
N THR A 269 -10.50 -15.36 -25.82
CA THR A 269 -10.01 -14.35 -26.76
C THR A 269 -8.57 -14.63 -27.23
N ILE A 270 -7.70 -15.07 -26.32
CA ILE A 270 -6.31 -15.44 -26.62
C ILE A 270 -6.28 -16.66 -27.54
N ILE A 271 -7.03 -17.71 -27.20
CA ILE A 271 -7.05 -18.96 -27.98
C ILE A 271 -7.64 -18.74 -29.38
N ALA A 272 -8.63 -17.85 -29.50
CA ALA A 272 -9.19 -17.43 -30.79
C ALA A 272 -8.22 -16.60 -31.65
N GLY A 273 -7.09 -16.14 -31.09
CA GLY A 273 -6.13 -15.28 -31.79
C GLY A 273 -6.67 -13.88 -32.11
N ALA A 274 -7.69 -13.42 -31.36
CA ALA A 274 -8.38 -12.15 -31.63
C ALA A 274 -7.60 -10.91 -31.15
N ILE A 275 -6.59 -11.11 -30.29
CA ILE A 275 -5.76 -10.05 -29.72
C ILE A 275 -4.28 -10.37 -29.83
N THR A 276 -3.45 -9.33 -29.86
CA THR A 276 -1.99 -9.45 -29.89
C THR A 276 -1.42 -9.69 -28.50
N LEU A 277 -0.17 -10.18 -28.42
CA LEU A 277 0.51 -10.36 -27.14
C LEU A 277 0.71 -9.05 -26.38
N GLY A 278 0.88 -7.94 -27.11
CA GLY A 278 0.94 -6.59 -26.54
C GLY A 278 -0.35 -6.19 -25.84
N ILE A 279 -1.51 -6.46 -26.45
CA ILE A 279 -2.82 -6.22 -25.83
C ILE A 279 -2.99 -7.07 -24.57
N VAL A 280 -2.58 -8.34 -24.60
CA VAL A 280 -2.61 -9.22 -23.41
C VAL A 280 -1.76 -8.63 -22.29
N SER A 281 -0.52 -8.22 -22.59
CA SER A 281 0.42 -7.64 -21.62
C SER A 281 -0.13 -6.35 -20.99
N GLN A 282 -0.62 -5.42 -21.82
CA GLN A 282 -1.25 -4.18 -21.36
C GLN A 282 -2.46 -4.45 -20.47
N THR A 283 -3.28 -5.42 -20.84
CA THR A 283 -4.50 -5.77 -20.13
C THR A 283 -4.19 -6.35 -18.75
N VAL A 284 -3.28 -7.33 -18.67
CA VAL A 284 -2.88 -7.95 -17.41
C VAL A 284 -2.28 -6.92 -16.45
N ARG A 285 -1.42 -6.03 -16.95
CA ARG A 285 -0.84 -4.96 -16.14
C ARG A 285 -1.88 -3.95 -15.69
N ALA A 286 -2.75 -3.48 -16.59
CA ALA A 286 -3.82 -2.54 -16.24
C ALA A 286 -4.79 -3.14 -15.21
N PHE A 287 -5.16 -4.41 -15.38
CA PHE A 287 -5.95 -5.17 -14.42
C PHE A 287 -5.30 -5.19 -13.04
N GLY A 288 -4.00 -5.50 -12.98
CA GLY A 288 -3.23 -5.51 -11.72
C GLY A 288 -3.22 -4.14 -11.03
N LYS A 289 -2.99 -3.05 -11.78
CA LYS A 289 -3.02 -1.69 -11.25
C LYS A 289 -4.39 -1.30 -10.69
N VAL A 290 -5.48 -1.66 -11.39
CA VAL A 290 -6.85 -1.45 -10.90
C VAL A 290 -7.08 -2.25 -9.62
N ALA A 291 -6.82 -3.56 -9.65
CA ALA A 291 -7.08 -4.44 -8.51
C ALA A 291 -6.30 -4.02 -7.24
N GLU A 292 -5.02 -3.67 -7.39
CA GLU A 292 -4.19 -3.22 -6.27
C GLU A 292 -4.71 -1.91 -5.66
N SER A 293 -5.12 -0.97 -6.52
CA SER A 293 -5.65 0.33 -6.09
C SER A 293 -6.97 0.19 -5.34
N MET A 294 -7.87 -0.71 -5.78
CA MET A 294 -9.11 -1.00 -5.07
C MET A 294 -8.88 -1.62 -3.68
N GLN A 295 -7.76 -2.31 -3.49
CA GLN A 295 -7.40 -2.96 -2.24
C GLN A 295 -6.59 -2.06 -1.29
N TYR A 296 -6.34 -0.81 -1.67
CA TYR A 296 -5.46 0.10 -0.93
C TYR A 296 -5.82 0.19 0.57
N ILE A 297 -7.10 0.42 0.88
CA ILE A 297 -7.58 0.59 2.27
C ILE A 297 -7.27 -0.66 3.11
N VAL A 298 -7.54 -1.84 2.56
CA VAL A 298 -7.41 -3.09 3.31
C VAL A 298 -5.95 -3.50 3.46
N ARG A 299 -5.11 -3.25 2.45
CA ARG A 299 -3.66 -3.45 2.55
C ARG A 299 -3.02 -2.54 3.60
N ASN A 300 -3.56 -1.35 3.80
CA ASN A 300 -3.05 -0.35 4.74
C ASN A 300 -3.82 -0.27 6.07
N TRP A 301 -4.68 -1.24 6.36
CA TRP A 301 -5.57 -1.24 7.53
C TRP A 301 -4.84 -1.00 8.85
N LEU A 302 -3.71 -1.68 9.07
CA LEU A 302 -2.92 -1.52 10.31
C LEU A 302 -2.41 -0.08 10.48
N GLY A 303 -1.94 0.55 9.40
CA GLY A 303 -1.50 1.94 9.43
C GLY A 303 -2.66 2.90 9.74
N ILE A 304 -3.85 2.64 9.19
CA ILE A 304 -5.06 3.44 9.48
C ILE A 304 -5.45 3.33 10.96
N VAL A 305 -5.44 2.12 11.52
CA VAL A 305 -5.73 1.89 12.95
C VAL A 305 -4.69 2.59 13.83
N GLU A 306 -3.41 2.51 13.48
CA GLU A 306 -2.35 3.21 14.20
C GLU A 306 -2.54 4.73 14.15
N LEU A 307 -2.88 5.29 12.98
CA LEU A 307 -3.16 6.72 12.84
C LEU A 307 -4.32 7.17 13.75
N ILE A 308 -5.42 6.41 13.78
CA ILE A 308 -6.57 6.70 14.65
C ILE A 308 -6.16 6.66 16.13
N SER A 309 -5.33 5.69 16.52
CA SER A 309 -4.82 5.57 17.89
C SER A 309 -3.96 6.78 18.29
N VAL A 310 -3.01 7.16 17.44
CA VAL A 310 -2.15 8.33 17.65
C VAL A 310 -2.96 9.62 17.73
N HIS A 311 -3.95 9.79 16.84
CA HIS A 311 -4.82 10.97 16.84
C HIS A 311 -5.62 11.11 18.13
N LYS A 312 -6.07 9.99 18.74
CA LYS A 312 -6.77 10.02 20.03
C LYS A 312 -5.85 10.38 21.22
N ARG A 313 -4.55 10.13 21.10
CA ARG A 313 -3.57 10.42 22.17
C ARG A 313 -3.08 11.88 22.16
N LEU A 314 -3.13 12.54 21.01
CA LEU A 314 -2.66 13.91 20.73
C LEU A 314 -3.75 14.98 20.89
#